data_AF-A0A381WXE5-F1
#
_entry.id   AF-A0A381WXE5-F1
#
_cell.length_a   1.000
_cell.length_b   1.000
_cell.length_c   1.000
_cell.angle_alpha   90.00
_cell.angle_beta   90.00
_cell.angle_gamma   90.00
#
_symmetry.space_group_name_H-M   'P 1'
#
loop_
_entity.id
_entity.type
_entity.pdbx_description
1 polymer ?
#
loop_
_entity_poly.entity_id
_entity_poly.type
_entity_poly.pdbx_seq_one_letter_code
_entity_poly.pdbx_strand_id
1 'polypeptide(L)'
;MQLPDVEHMSSTEKNWFASSIAGMIVADGHADQTELDFLKEAINFLDNKEEISQIMAIIKNGNLPELSPLEIDSKQAFLMLKYLSQLMVADSDLSSKEIEFFLSTGRFLGFSNEILAKFWKSARSLLERDLPQGMIETGKLKVKVILTNVDESGFTFRLSKPLMPKVKIMLRVSKFHQSQKLPEGEEEYWQVIACKMFKQHQLKYDDGCYMVRATFEQKIATAHGVLQILHPESYAVVSKGGYIETKKNSLHGSNLHCYICDNPKVPFYVLQSKSMKTKSNIFGITSYVSSAGELDFCNYSLIDVASCSKCGFSSNHKDDFKCLETDNPHFDIEKFSEEWSEKIAPLLKKAQDSG
;
A
#
# COMPACT_ATOMS: atom_id res chain seq x y z
N MET A 1 -7.49 18.15 -1.59
CA MET A 1 -6.40 18.72 -2.44
C MET A 1 -6.89 20.06 -2.97
N GLN A 2 -6.05 21.08 -3.08
CA GLN A 2 -6.48 22.36 -3.69
C GLN A 2 -6.00 22.36 -5.14
N LEU A 3 -6.94 22.22 -6.06
CA LEU A 3 -6.68 22.35 -7.49
C LEU A 3 -6.24 23.78 -7.82
N PRO A 4 -5.45 23.97 -8.89
CA PRO A 4 -5.33 25.28 -9.55
C PRO A 4 -6.73 25.83 -9.87
N ASP A 5 -6.83 27.13 -10.07
CA ASP A 5 -8.12 27.75 -10.41
C ASP A 5 -8.44 27.52 -11.89
N VAL A 6 -8.87 26.30 -12.20
CA VAL A 6 -9.10 25.82 -13.56
C VAL A 6 -10.18 26.63 -14.28
N GLU A 7 -11.13 27.22 -13.54
CA GLU A 7 -12.21 28.05 -14.11
C GLU A 7 -11.70 29.36 -14.72
N HIS A 8 -10.58 29.89 -14.22
CA HIS A 8 -9.96 31.13 -14.70
C HIS A 8 -8.79 30.90 -15.65
N MET A 9 -8.45 29.64 -15.97
CA MET A 9 -7.41 29.29 -16.93
C MET A 9 -7.92 29.38 -18.37
N SER A 10 -7.09 29.92 -19.25
CA SER A 10 -7.28 29.83 -20.69
C SER A 10 -7.21 28.38 -21.18
N SER A 11 -7.82 28.09 -22.34
CA SER A 11 -7.76 26.75 -22.95
C SER A 11 -6.32 26.27 -23.17
N THR A 12 -5.40 27.18 -23.49
CA THR A 12 -3.97 26.87 -23.64
C THR A 12 -3.32 26.44 -22.32
N GLU A 13 -3.63 27.11 -21.22
CA GLU A 13 -3.09 26.76 -19.89
C GLU A 13 -3.70 25.44 -19.39
N LYS A 14 -5.00 25.21 -19.63
CA LYS A 14 -5.68 23.95 -19.30
C LYS A 14 -5.08 22.77 -20.05
N ASN A 15 -4.90 22.90 -21.37
CA ASN A 15 -4.31 21.85 -22.19
C ASN A 15 -2.85 21.57 -21.80
N TRP A 16 -2.07 22.62 -21.53
CA TRP A 16 -0.70 22.47 -21.05
C TRP A 16 -0.67 21.72 -19.71
N PHE A 17 -1.55 22.08 -18.77
CA PHE A 17 -1.60 21.43 -17.47
C PHE A 17 -1.99 19.96 -17.57
N ALA A 18 -3.06 19.65 -18.32
CA ALA A 18 -3.49 18.28 -18.55
C ALA A 18 -2.43 17.44 -19.27
N SER A 19 -1.72 18.03 -20.24
CA SER A 19 -0.57 17.39 -20.90
C SER A 19 0.56 17.11 -19.90
N SER A 20 0.87 18.05 -18.99
CA SER A 20 1.89 17.85 -17.95
C SER A 20 1.52 16.75 -16.96
N ILE A 21 0.24 16.59 -16.62
CA ILE A 21 -0.26 15.50 -15.78
C ILE A 21 -0.06 14.16 -16.50
N ALA A 22 -0.48 14.08 -17.77
CA ALA A 22 -0.31 12.89 -18.59
C ALA A 22 1.18 12.50 -18.76
N GLY A 23 2.05 13.49 -18.94
CA GLY A 23 3.49 13.27 -19.02
C GLY A 23 4.10 12.75 -17.73
N MET A 24 3.59 13.18 -16.57
CA MET A 24 4.05 12.67 -15.27
C MET A 24 3.73 11.19 -15.12
N ILE A 25 2.48 10.79 -15.41
CA ILE A 25 1.98 9.41 -15.31
C ILE A 25 2.73 8.46 -16.27
N VAL A 26 3.22 8.98 -17.40
CA VAL A 26 3.91 8.17 -18.41
C VAL A 26 5.44 8.14 -18.19
N ALA A 27 5.97 9.02 -17.34
CA ALA A 27 7.41 9.26 -17.25
C ALA A 27 8.21 8.01 -16.84
N ASP A 28 7.70 7.22 -15.89
CA ASP A 28 8.36 6.02 -15.40
C ASP A 28 8.10 4.80 -16.34
N GLY A 29 6.93 4.77 -16.98
CA GLY A 29 6.43 3.75 -17.90
C GLY A 29 5.34 2.85 -17.31
N HIS A 30 4.85 3.12 -16.08
CA HIS A 30 3.75 2.39 -15.45
C HIS A 30 2.68 3.38 -15.01
N ALA A 31 1.41 3.07 -15.29
CA ALA A 31 0.30 3.87 -14.80
C ALA A 31 -0.48 3.05 -13.78
N ASP A 32 -0.55 3.51 -12.53
CA ASP A 32 -1.32 2.87 -11.48
C ASP A 32 -2.78 3.37 -11.41
N GLN A 33 -3.63 2.72 -10.61
CA GLN A 33 -5.04 3.08 -10.50
C GLN A 33 -5.25 4.47 -9.85
N THR A 34 -4.36 4.87 -8.95
CA THR A 34 -4.37 6.14 -8.22
C THR A 34 -4.05 7.29 -9.16
N GLU A 35 -3.02 7.15 -9.99
CA GLU A 35 -2.58 8.07 -11.04
C GLU A 35 -3.65 8.26 -12.12
N LEU A 36 -4.36 7.18 -12.48
CA LEU A 36 -5.48 7.26 -13.42
C LEU A 36 -6.64 8.10 -12.89
N ASP A 37 -6.80 8.24 -11.57
CA ASP A 37 -7.81 9.14 -11.00
C ASP A 37 -7.42 10.61 -11.18
N PHE A 38 -6.12 10.95 -11.06
CA PHE A 38 -5.60 12.28 -11.41
C PHE A 38 -5.81 12.59 -12.90
N LEU A 39 -5.64 11.60 -13.77
CA LEU A 39 -5.92 11.76 -15.19
C LEU A 39 -7.39 12.04 -15.47
N LYS A 40 -8.32 11.33 -14.82
CA LYS A 40 -9.76 11.60 -14.98
C LYS A 40 -10.09 13.02 -14.57
N GLU A 41 -9.48 13.51 -13.49
CA GLU A 41 -9.57 14.91 -13.07
C GLU A 41 -9.04 15.84 -14.16
N ALA A 42 -7.86 15.54 -14.71
CA ALA A 42 -7.24 16.29 -15.82
C ALA A 42 -8.13 16.40 -17.06
N ILE A 43 -8.79 15.31 -17.44
CA ILE A 43 -9.68 15.25 -18.60
C ILE A 43 -10.93 16.11 -18.37
N ASN A 44 -11.45 16.13 -17.13
CA ASN A 44 -12.62 16.95 -16.80
C ASN A 44 -12.36 18.46 -16.92
N PHE A 45 -11.09 18.90 -16.91
CA PHE A 45 -10.73 20.31 -17.10
C PHE A 45 -10.84 20.77 -18.55
N LEU A 46 -10.77 19.82 -19.51
CA LEU A 46 -10.68 20.10 -20.93
C LEU A 46 -12.07 20.17 -21.56
N ASP A 47 -12.31 21.27 -22.25
CA ASP A 47 -13.59 21.51 -22.93
C ASP A 47 -13.62 20.85 -24.34
N ASN A 48 -12.45 20.54 -24.90
CA ASN A 48 -12.29 20.04 -26.28
C ASN A 48 -12.05 18.52 -26.35
N LYS A 49 -12.90 17.82 -27.12
CA LYS A 49 -12.78 16.37 -27.36
C LYS A 49 -11.50 15.97 -28.10
N GLU A 50 -10.94 16.86 -28.94
CA GLU A 50 -9.71 16.60 -29.67
C GLU A 50 -8.49 16.60 -28.73
N GLU A 51 -8.43 17.55 -27.80
CA GLU A 51 -7.38 17.64 -26.76
C GLU A 51 -7.41 16.42 -25.83
N ILE A 52 -8.62 16.02 -25.41
CA ILE A 52 -8.82 14.78 -24.63
C ILE A 52 -8.30 13.57 -25.40
N SER A 53 -8.60 13.48 -26.69
CA SER A 53 -8.16 12.36 -27.53
C SER A 53 -6.62 12.33 -27.69
N GLN A 54 -5.98 13.49 -27.79
CA GLN A 54 -4.52 13.61 -27.85
C GLN A 54 -3.87 13.14 -26.54
N ILE A 55 -4.38 13.58 -25.38
CA ILE A 55 -3.87 13.17 -24.07
C ILE A 55 -4.03 11.66 -23.86
N MET A 56 -5.18 11.10 -24.23
CA MET A 56 -5.40 9.66 -24.17
C MET A 56 -4.44 8.89 -25.09
N ALA A 57 -4.09 9.45 -26.25
CA ALA A 57 -3.11 8.86 -27.16
C ALA A 57 -1.68 8.88 -26.59
N ILE A 58 -1.28 9.97 -25.93
CA ILE A 58 0.02 10.11 -25.24
C ILE A 58 0.20 8.99 -24.22
N ILE A 59 -0.83 8.74 -23.41
CA ILE A 59 -0.81 7.72 -22.36
C ILE A 59 -0.80 6.31 -22.95
N LYS A 60 -1.65 6.05 -23.94
CA LYS A 60 -1.70 4.74 -24.60
C LYS A 60 -0.39 4.38 -25.30
N ASN A 61 0.29 5.37 -25.88
CA ASN A 61 1.54 5.15 -26.61
C ASN A 61 2.77 5.21 -25.70
N GLY A 62 2.63 5.68 -24.45
CA GLY A 62 3.76 5.84 -23.53
C GLY A 62 4.75 6.92 -23.96
N ASN A 63 4.28 7.93 -24.73
CA ASN A 63 5.13 9.01 -25.21
C ASN A 63 5.12 10.17 -24.23
N LEU A 64 6.26 10.84 -24.05
CA LEU A 64 6.30 12.08 -23.29
C LEU A 64 5.68 13.23 -24.11
N PRO A 65 4.84 14.08 -23.51
CA PRO A 65 4.29 15.26 -24.17
C PRO A 65 5.40 16.26 -24.48
N GLU A 66 5.28 16.95 -25.61
CA GLU A 66 6.13 18.10 -25.91
C GLU A 66 5.57 19.33 -25.17
N LEU A 67 6.24 19.73 -24.10
CA LEU A 67 5.90 20.93 -23.33
C LEU A 67 6.84 22.08 -23.70
N SER A 68 6.26 23.28 -23.83
CA SER A 68 6.99 24.54 -24.01
C SER A 68 6.90 25.40 -22.73
N PRO A 69 7.76 26.43 -22.57
CA PRO A 69 7.58 27.42 -21.53
C PRO A 69 6.16 28.02 -21.56
N LEU A 70 5.54 28.17 -20.39
CA LEU A 70 4.19 28.69 -20.24
C LEU A 70 4.25 30.02 -19.47
N GLU A 71 3.78 31.10 -20.09
CA GLU A 71 3.56 32.36 -19.39
C GLU A 71 2.22 32.28 -18.66
N ILE A 72 2.29 32.17 -17.33
CA ILE A 72 1.12 32.09 -16.45
C ILE A 72 1.38 32.88 -15.17
N ASP A 73 0.32 33.31 -14.49
CA ASP A 73 0.44 33.96 -13.20
C ASP A 73 1.21 33.08 -12.18
N SER A 74 2.09 33.73 -11.43
CA SER A 74 2.99 33.08 -10.46
C SER A 74 2.25 32.22 -9.41
N LYS A 75 1.03 32.62 -9.00
CA LYS A 75 0.23 31.87 -8.04
C LYS A 75 -0.32 30.59 -8.66
N GLN A 76 -0.76 30.66 -9.91
CA GLN A 76 -1.24 29.50 -10.67
C GLN A 76 -0.09 28.53 -11.01
N ALA A 77 1.05 29.06 -11.48
CA ALA A 77 2.26 28.26 -11.69
C ALA A 77 2.64 27.46 -10.44
N PHE A 78 2.55 28.09 -9.27
CA PHE A 78 2.87 27.45 -7.99
C PHE A 78 1.85 26.37 -7.62
N LEU A 79 0.55 26.59 -7.84
CA LEU A 79 -0.49 25.59 -7.60
C LEU A 79 -0.33 24.38 -8.54
N MET A 80 -0.03 24.60 -9.82
CA MET A 80 0.26 23.54 -10.78
C MET A 80 1.48 22.72 -10.36
N LEU A 81 2.58 23.40 -9.98
CA LEU A 81 3.79 22.73 -9.51
C LEU A 81 3.51 21.90 -8.24
N LYS A 82 2.73 22.45 -7.30
CA LYS A 82 2.34 21.74 -6.08
C LYS A 82 1.52 20.50 -6.41
N TYR A 83 0.56 20.59 -7.32
CA TYR A 83 -0.25 19.44 -7.76
C TYR A 83 0.63 18.36 -8.39
N LEU A 84 1.51 18.74 -9.33
CA LEU A 84 2.46 17.81 -9.96
C LEU A 84 3.39 17.14 -8.94
N SER A 85 3.81 17.86 -7.90
CA SER A 85 4.67 17.29 -6.84
C SER A 85 3.96 16.25 -5.98
N GLN A 86 2.63 16.36 -5.85
CA GLN A 86 1.80 15.39 -5.12
C GLN A 86 1.49 14.17 -5.99
N LEU A 87 1.23 14.39 -7.27
CA LEU A 87 1.06 13.32 -8.26
C LEU A 87 2.32 12.43 -8.34
N MET A 88 3.50 13.04 -8.41
CA MET A 88 4.81 12.38 -8.47
C MET A 88 5.12 11.47 -7.26
N VAL A 89 4.31 11.49 -6.21
CA VAL A 89 4.48 10.62 -5.03
C VAL A 89 3.21 9.80 -4.74
N ALA A 90 2.24 9.79 -5.64
CA ALA A 90 0.95 9.15 -5.43
C ALA A 90 1.03 7.62 -5.44
N ASP A 91 1.88 7.07 -6.31
CA ASP A 91 2.11 5.64 -6.50
C ASP A 91 3.04 5.00 -5.43
N SER A 92 3.51 5.81 -4.49
CA SER A 92 4.46 5.43 -3.44
C SER A 92 5.85 4.96 -3.94
N ASP A 93 6.18 5.14 -5.23
CA ASP A 93 7.49 4.78 -5.82
C ASP A 93 8.09 5.87 -6.70
N LEU A 94 8.83 6.79 -6.10
CA LEU A 94 9.44 7.90 -6.84
C LEU A 94 10.66 7.44 -7.68
N SER A 95 10.48 7.34 -9.00
CA SER A 95 11.52 7.00 -9.96
C SER A 95 12.42 8.20 -10.33
N SER A 96 13.60 7.91 -10.91
CA SER A 96 14.47 8.98 -11.42
C SER A 96 13.89 9.70 -12.64
N LYS A 97 13.05 9.03 -13.43
CA LYS A 97 12.47 9.62 -14.65
C LYS A 97 11.37 10.62 -14.31
N GLU A 98 10.56 10.35 -13.29
CA GLU A 98 9.54 11.28 -12.80
C GLU A 98 10.17 12.52 -12.19
N ILE A 99 11.26 12.38 -11.42
CA ILE A 99 12.02 13.52 -10.92
C ILE A 99 12.55 14.34 -12.10
N GLU A 100 13.10 13.69 -13.12
CA GLU A 100 13.61 14.38 -14.32
C GLU A 100 12.50 15.16 -15.04
N PHE A 101 11.34 14.53 -15.23
CA PHE A 101 10.18 15.14 -15.86
C PHE A 101 9.62 16.30 -15.01
N PHE A 102 9.50 16.13 -13.69
CA PHE A 102 9.09 17.19 -12.76
C PHE A 102 10.03 18.39 -12.79
N LEU A 103 11.35 18.15 -12.79
CA LEU A 103 12.35 19.21 -12.90
C LEU A 103 12.25 19.96 -14.23
N SER A 104 12.03 19.25 -15.34
CA SER A 104 11.87 19.86 -16.67
C SER A 104 10.60 20.72 -16.76
N THR A 105 9.47 20.19 -16.28
CA THR A 105 8.16 20.86 -16.26
C THR A 105 8.19 22.08 -15.36
N GLY A 106 8.82 21.98 -14.19
CA GLY A 106 9.00 23.10 -13.27
C GLY A 106 9.84 24.25 -13.86
N ARG A 107 10.82 23.95 -14.71
CA ARG A 107 11.58 24.99 -15.44
C ARG A 107 10.72 25.68 -16.48
N PHE A 108 9.83 24.97 -17.17
CA PHE A 108 8.90 25.57 -18.12
C PHE A 108 7.87 26.50 -17.45
N LEU A 109 7.58 26.29 -16.16
CA LEU A 109 6.79 27.20 -15.33
C LEU A 109 7.60 28.36 -14.71
N GLY A 110 8.90 28.46 -15.03
CA GLY A 110 9.76 29.57 -14.58
C GLY A 110 10.42 29.39 -13.20
N PHE A 111 10.38 28.20 -12.60
CA PHE A 111 11.00 27.96 -11.29
C PHE A 111 12.49 27.60 -11.37
N SER A 112 13.26 28.02 -10.36
CA SER A 112 14.68 27.67 -10.24
C SER A 112 14.88 26.24 -9.74
N ASN A 113 16.00 25.62 -10.12
CA ASN A 113 16.35 24.26 -9.68
C ASN A 113 16.42 24.12 -8.14
N GLU A 114 16.74 25.19 -7.40
CA GLU A 114 16.78 25.16 -5.94
C GLU A 114 15.38 25.00 -5.32
N ILE A 115 14.39 25.71 -5.86
CA ILE A 115 13.00 25.60 -5.42
C ILE A 115 12.47 24.21 -5.77
N LEU A 116 12.69 23.77 -7.01
CA LEU A 116 12.26 22.45 -7.47
C LEU A 116 12.88 21.33 -6.63
N ALA A 117 14.17 21.45 -6.28
CA ALA A 117 14.86 20.51 -5.40
C ALA A 117 14.25 20.44 -4.00
N LYS A 118 13.85 21.57 -3.43
CA LYS A 118 13.15 21.59 -2.13
C LYS A 118 11.77 20.95 -2.24
N PHE A 119 11.05 21.19 -3.33
CA PHE A 119 9.71 20.65 -3.56
C PHE A 119 9.68 19.12 -3.61
N TRP A 120 10.46 18.52 -4.52
CA TRP A 120 10.43 17.05 -4.64
C TRP A 120 10.99 16.37 -3.39
N LYS A 121 11.98 16.97 -2.70
CA LYS A 121 12.49 16.44 -1.43
C LYS A 121 11.45 16.51 -0.32
N SER A 122 10.67 17.59 -0.27
CA SER A 122 9.56 17.73 0.67
C SER A 122 8.44 16.72 0.37
N ALA A 123 8.07 16.54 -0.89
CA ALA A 123 7.08 15.55 -1.31
C ALA A 123 7.54 14.14 -0.94
N ARG A 124 8.79 13.78 -1.22
CA ARG A 124 9.38 12.51 -0.80
C ARG A 124 9.35 12.32 0.70
N SER A 125 9.70 13.35 1.48
CA SER A 125 9.68 13.27 2.95
C SER A 125 8.28 13.00 3.50
N LEU A 126 7.23 13.43 2.81
CA LEU A 126 5.85 13.12 3.17
C LEU A 126 5.52 11.66 2.90
N LEU A 127 5.87 11.14 1.73
CA LEU A 127 5.74 9.72 1.38
C LEU A 127 6.51 8.83 2.37
N GLU A 128 7.75 9.20 2.68
CA GLU A 128 8.62 8.44 3.58
C GLU A 128 8.17 8.43 5.05
N ARG A 129 7.31 9.37 5.46
CA ARG A 129 6.74 9.38 6.81
C ARG A 129 5.82 8.18 7.04
N ASP A 130 5.11 7.79 5.99
CA ASP A 130 4.07 6.77 6.06
C ASP A 130 4.65 5.38 5.72
N LEU A 131 5.95 5.28 5.39
CA LEU A 131 6.63 4.02 5.12
C LEU A 131 7.14 3.31 6.40
N PRO A 132 7.27 1.97 6.38
CA PRO A 132 7.83 1.21 7.49
C PRO A 132 9.27 1.61 7.81
N GLN A 133 9.58 1.72 9.09
CA GLN A 133 10.93 2.04 9.58
C GLN A 133 11.63 0.78 10.12
N GLY A 134 12.95 0.74 9.95
CA GLY A 134 13.77 -0.34 10.48
C GLY A 134 15.15 0.15 10.93
N MET A 135 15.80 -0.64 11.78
CA MET A 135 17.19 -0.47 12.16
C MET A 135 18.03 -1.51 11.42
N ILE A 136 19.09 -1.04 10.75
CA ILE A 136 20.04 -1.91 10.06
C ILE A 136 21.37 -1.91 10.81
N GLU A 137 21.89 -3.10 11.06
CA GLU A 137 23.21 -3.35 11.62
C GLU A 137 24.08 -4.12 10.61
N THR A 138 25.20 -3.56 10.18
CA THR A 138 26.19 -4.20 9.30
C THR A 138 27.62 -3.85 9.75
N GLY A 139 28.34 -4.84 10.28
CA GLY A 139 29.69 -4.63 10.83
C GLY A 139 29.67 -3.61 11.98
N LYS A 140 30.27 -2.43 11.76
CA LYS A 140 30.27 -1.31 12.72
C LYS A 140 29.17 -0.29 12.49
N LEU A 141 28.41 -0.43 11.40
CA LEU A 141 27.36 0.52 11.02
C LEU A 141 26.04 0.09 11.66
N LYS A 142 25.45 0.99 12.45
CA LYS A 142 24.10 0.87 12.99
C LYS A 142 23.33 2.14 12.64
N VAL A 143 22.32 2.01 11.76
CA VAL A 143 21.60 3.16 11.19
C VAL A 143 20.12 2.84 11.10
N LYS A 144 19.29 3.82 11.49
CA LYS A 144 17.85 3.81 11.27
C LYS A 144 17.56 4.16 9.82
N VAL A 145 16.77 3.34 9.15
CA VAL A 145 16.43 3.47 7.75
C VAL A 145 14.93 3.35 7.53
N ILE A 146 14.49 3.86 6.38
CA ILE A 146 13.12 3.73 5.90
C ILE A 146 13.13 2.64 4.84
N LEU A 147 12.20 1.69 4.95
CA LEU A 147 12.06 0.57 4.04
C LEU A 147 11.13 1.02 2.90
N THR A 148 11.69 1.25 1.71
CA THR A 148 10.92 1.84 0.60
C THR A 148 10.10 0.81 -0.17
N ASN A 149 10.60 -0.41 -0.30
CA ASN A 149 9.88 -1.51 -0.94
C ASN A 149 10.22 -2.79 -0.20
N VAL A 150 9.20 -3.51 0.26
CA VAL A 150 9.32 -4.76 1.00
C VAL A 150 8.49 -5.81 0.26
N ASP A 151 9.11 -6.93 -0.12
CA ASP A 151 8.44 -8.07 -0.76
C ASP A 151 8.87 -9.40 -0.09
N GLU A 152 8.37 -10.54 -0.57
CA GLU A 152 8.71 -11.87 -0.03
C GLU A 152 10.21 -12.19 -0.12
N SER A 153 10.95 -11.57 -1.05
CA SER A 153 12.35 -11.86 -1.34
C SER A 153 13.34 -10.96 -0.57
N GLY A 154 12.91 -9.76 -0.18
CA GLY A 154 13.78 -8.78 0.42
C GLY A 154 13.19 -7.38 0.51
N PHE A 155 14.06 -6.40 0.73
CA PHE A 155 13.65 -5.01 0.89
C PHE A 155 14.68 -4.02 0.32
N THR A 156 14.24 -2.81 0.02
CA THR A 156 15.10 -1.68 -0.36
C THR A 156 15.15 -0.61 0.72
N PHE A 157 16.30 0.03 0.85
CA PHE A 157 16.49 1.18 1.73
C PHE A 157 17.56 2.13 1.16
N ARG A 158 17.55 3.38 1.64
CA ARG A 158 18.55 4.39 1.25
C ARG A 158 19.67 4.46 2.28
N LEU A 159 20.90 4.61 1.81
CA LEU A 159 22.08 4.78 2.66
C LEU A 159 23.03 5.83 2.08
N SER A 160 23.57 6.73 2.92
CA SER A 160 24.52 7.78 2.52
C SER A 160 25.95 7.26 2.28
N LYS A 161 26.14 5.95 2.27
CA LYS A 161 27.44 5.28 2.06
C LYS A 161 27.22 4.01 1.25
N PRO A 162 28.16 3.65 0.36
CA PRO A 162 28.08 2.37 -0.33
C PRO A 162 28.36 1.21 0.65
N LEU A 163 27.71 0.08 0.43
CA LEU A 163 27.99 -1.15 1.16
C LEU A 163 28.91 -2.05 0.33
N MET A 164 29.66 -2.90 1.03
CA MET A 164 30.43 -3.96 0.38
C MET A 164 29.46 -4.96 -0.28
N PRO A 165 29.75 -5.42 -1.51
CA PRO A 165 28.93 -6.43 -2.18
C PRO A 165 28.75 -7.66 -1.29
N LYS A 166 27.52 -8.19 -1.21
CA LYS A 166 27.18 -9.41 -0.47
C LYS A 166 27.41 -9.35 1.05
N VAL A 167 27.57 -8.15 1.63
CA VAL A 167 27.69 -7.99 3.09
C VAL A 167 26.42 -8.47 3.79
N LYS A 168 26.59 -9.04 4.99
CA LYS A 168 25.48 -9.41 5.87
C LYS A 168 24.88 -8.16 6.52
N ILE A 169 23.56 -8.06 6.44
CA ILE A 169 22.74 -6.96 6.94
C ILE A 169 21.79 -7.56 7.95
N MET A 170 21.83 -7.10 9.20
CA MET A 170 20.88 -7.49 10.22
C MET A 170 19.78 -6.44 10.28
N LEU A 171 18.54 -6.83 9.94
CA LEU A 171 17.38 -5.93 9.96
C LEU A 171 16.58 -6.14 11.24
N ARG A 172 16.17 -5.05 11.88
CA ARG A 172 15.13 -5.02 12.92
C ARG A 172 14.01 -4.09 12.47
N VAL A 173 12.81 -4.61 12.30
CA VAL A 173 11.65 -3.82 11.90
C VAL A 173 11.05 -3.11 13.12
N SER A 174 10.64 -1.85 13.00
CA SER A 174 9.91 -1.14 14.06
C SER A 174 8.51 -1.73 14.24
N LYS A 175 8.05 -1.91 15.49
CA LYS A 175 6.69 -2.38 15.77
C LYS A 175 5.61 -1.33 15.50
N PHE A 176 5.96 -0.05 15.60
CA PHE A 176 5.02 1.03 15.39
C PHE A 176 5.09 1.52 13.94
N HIS A 177 3.97 1.36 13.24
CA HIS A 177 3.70 1.98 11.96
C HIS A 177 2.76 3.14 12.20
N GLN A 178 3.31 4.24 12.74
CA GLN A 178 2.76 5.60 12.70
C GLN A 178 3.58 6.46 13.62
N SER A 179 3.82 7.69 13.19
CA SER A 179 4.29 8.80 14.02
C SER A 179 3.24 9.23 15.05
N GLN A 180 2.69 8.29 15.84
CA GLN A 180 2.20 8.65 17.15
C GLN A 180 3.45 8.86 18.01
N LYS A 181 3.64 10.09 18.48
CA LYS A 181 4.68 10.43 19.45
C LYS A 181 4.51 9.52 20.66
N LEU A 182 5.25 8.41 20.72
CA LEU A 182 5.47 7.73 21.99
C LEU A 182 6.37 8.64 22.85
N PRO A 183 6.20 8.61 24.19
CA PRO A 183 7.15 9.23 25.10
C PRO A 183 8.56 8.70 24.79
N GLU A 184 9.55 9.60 24.75
CA GLU A 184 10.95 9.26 24.50
C GLU A 184 11.39 8.07 25.36
N GLY A 185 11.73 6.92 24.75
CA GLY A 185 12.42 5.87 25.47
C GLY A 185 12.40 4.47 24.88
N GLU A 186 11.28 3.99 24.33
CA GLU A 186 11.16 2.57 23.96
C GLU A 186 10.67 2.39 22.52
N GLU A 187 11.57 2.58 21.56
CA GLU A 187 11.36 2.06 20.20
C GLU A 187 11.35 0.53 20.27
N GLU A 188 10.17 -0.07 20.31
CA GLU A 188 10.07 -1.54 20.25
C GLU A 188 10.37 -2.02 18.82
N TYR A 189 11.35 -2.92 18.72
CA TYR A 189 11.72 -3.58 17.49
C TYR A 189 11.31 -5.06 17.52
N TRP A 190 10.99 -5.59 16.34
CA TRP A 190 10.84 -7.03 16.12
C TRP A 190 12.20 -7.76 16.21
N GLN A 191 12.15 -9.10 16.21
CA GLN A 191 13.36 -9.91 16.21
C GLN A 191 14.20 -9.70 14.95
N VAL A 192 15.51 -9.91 15.10
CA VAL A 192 16.48 -9.65 14.05
C VAL A 192 16.33 -10.63 12.89
N ILE A 193 16.44 -10.12 11.67
CA ILE A 193 16.45 -10.89 10.43
C ILE A 193 17.83 -10.80 9.78
N ALA A 194 18.47 -11.94 9.53
CA ALA A 194 19.67 -11.99 8.72
C ALA A 194 19.33 -11.82 7.23
N CYS A 195 19.95 -10.82 6.63
CA CYS A 195 19.77 -10.43 5.24
C CYS A 195 21.13 -10.29 4.56
N LYS A 196 21.12 -10.29 3.23
CA LYS A 196 22.31 -10.12 2.41
C LYS A 196 22.11 -9.02 1.39
N MET A 197 23.11 -8.15 1.28
CA MET A 197 23.15 -7.15 0.21
C MET A 197 23.16 -7.85 -1.17
N PHE A 198 22.20 -7.49 -2.01
CA PHE A 198 22.03 -8.07 -3.35
C PHE A 198 22.53 -7.12 -4.44
N LYS A 199 21.96 -5.91 -4.52
CA LYS A 199 22.36 -4.86 -5.47
C LYS A 199 22.37 -3.49 -4.80
N GLN A 200 23.19 -2.58 -5.31
CA GLN A 200 23.10 -1.15 -4.98
C GLN A 200 23.32 -0.33 -6.24
N HIS A 201 22.71 0.84 -6.29
CA HIS A 201 23.01 1.86 -7.29
C HIS A 201 22.99 3.24 -6.64
N GLN A 202 23.79 4.15 -7.18
CA GLN A 202 23.77 5.54 -6.76
C GLN A 202 22.50 6.23 -7.29
N LEU A 203 21.90 7.09 -6.47
CA LEU A 203 20.78 7.91 -6.89
C LEU A 203 21.32 9.13 -7.67
N LYS A 204 20.77 9.40 -8.85
CA LYS A 204 21.24 10.49 -9.73
C LYS A 204 21.09 11.89 -9.10
N TYR A 205 20.03 12.09 -8.31
CA TYR A 205 19.64 13.40 -7.78
C TYR A 205 19.94 13.60 -6.28
N ASP A 206 20.46 12.57 -5.61
CA ASP A 206 20.94 12.66 -4.23
C ASP A 206 22.43 12.35 -4.18
N ASP A 207 23.26 13.40 -4.13
CA ASP A 207 24.70 13.25 -4.03
C ASP A 207 25.09 12.41 -2.81
N GLY A 208 25.83 11.33 -3.07
CA GLY A 208 26.33 10.41 -2.03
C GLY A 208 25.30 9.42 -1.47
N CYS A 209 24.05 9.40 -1.94
CA CYS A 209 23.07 8.40 -1.50
C CYS A 209 22.99 7.21 -2.45
N TYR A 210 22.93 6.02 -1.86
CA TYR A 210 22.81 4.74 -2.54
C TYR A 210 21.47 4.12 -2.19
N MET A 211 20.76 3.62 -3.20
CA MET A 211 19.64 2.71 -2.99
C MET A 211 20.23 1.30 -2.89
N VAL A 212 20.01 0.63 -1.77
CA VAL A 212 20.49 -0.72 -1.50
C VAL A 212 19.29 -1.67 -1.47
N ARG A 213 19.39 -2.77 -2.21
CA ARG A 213 18.47 -3.90 -2.11
C ARG A 213 19.13 -5.01 -1.29
N ALA A 214 18.46 -5.44 -0.23
CA ALA A 214 18.81 -6.61 0.56
C ALA A 214 17.84 -7.76 0.29
N THR A 215 18.31 -8.99 0.45
CA THR A 215 17.53 -10.23 0.32
C THR A 215 17.56 -10.99 1.64
N PHE A 216 16.47 -11.67 1.98
CA PHE A 216 16.40 -12.44 3.22
C PHE A 216 17.22 -13.74 3.10
N GLU A 217 18.13 -14.00 4.05
CA GLU A 217 18.88 -15.28 4.11
C GLU A 217 18.14 -16.36 4.92
N GLN A 218 17.12 -15.97 5.68
CA GLN A 218 16.33 -16.85 6.54
C GLN A 218 14.84 -16.81 6.18
N LYS A 219 14.12 -17.89 6.53
CA LYS A 219 12.65 -17.91 6.38
C LYS A 219 12.02 -16.80 7.22
N ILE A 220 11.12 -16.05 6.62
CA ILE A 220 10.39 -14.97 7.29
C ILE A 220 9.39 -15.62 8.26
N ALA A 221 9.35 -15.14 9.50
CA ALA A 221 8.48 -15.61 10.57
C ALA A 221 7.72 -14.42 11.16
N THR A 222 6.63 -14.68 11.88
CA THR A 222 5.80 -13.64 12.51
C THR A 222 6.58 -12.80 13.53
N ALA A 223 7.59 -13.39 14.19
CA ALA A 223 8.45 -12.70 15.15
C ALA A 223 9.34 -11.59 14.53
N HIS A 224 9.46 -11.57 13.20
CA HIS A 224 10.34 -10.66 12.47
C HIS A 224 9.67 -9.35 12.03
N GLY A 225 8.34 -9.23 12.08
CA GLY A 225 7.64 -8.01 11.70
C GLY A 225 7.43 -7.79 10.19
N VAL A 226 8.08 -8.56 9.33
CA VAL A 226 8.00 -8.38 7.86
C VAL A 226 6.66 -8.85 7.30
N LEU A 227 6.09 -9.94 7.85
CA LEU A 227 4.77 -10.42 7.39
C LEU A 227 3.68 -9.38 7.67
N GLN A 228 3.83 -8.62 8.75
CA GLN A 228 2.94 -7.52 9.12
C GLN A 228 2.98 -6.37 8.11
N ILE A 229 4.14 -6.15 7.48
CA ILE A 229 4.30 -5.16 6.40
C ILE A 229 3.76 -5.70 5.07
N LEU A 230 4.00 -6.97 4.75
CA LEU A 230 3.59 -7.58 3.48
C LEU A 230 2.09 -7.84 3.38
N HIS A 231 1.49 -8.18 4.51
CA HIS A 231 0.07 -8.51 4.59
C HIS A 231 -0.57 -7.68 5.70
N PRO A 232 -0.62 -6.34 5.55
CA PRO A 232 -1.27 -5.49 6.54
C PRO A 232 -2.70 -5.98 6.75
N GLU A 233 -3.44 -6.38 5.73
CA GLU A 233 -4.77 -7.00 5.90
C GLU A 233 -4.80 -8.23 6.82
N SER A 234 -3.75 -9.06 6.84
CA SER A 234 -3.69 -10.27 7.66
C SER A 234 -3.19 -10.03 9.09
N TYR A 235 -2.50 -8.92 9.31
CA TYR A 235 -1.80 -8.61 10.57
C TYR A 235 -2.06 -7.21 11.14
N ALA A 236 -2.85 -6.40 10.44
CA ALA A 236 -3.39 -5.13 10.89
C ALA A 236 -4.05 -5.43 12.19
N VAL A 237 -3.39 -4.96 13.24
CA VAL A 237 -3.82 -4.86 14.62
C VAL A 237 -4.92 -5.86 14.93
N VAL A 238 -4.47 -7.04 15.36
CA VAL A 238 -5.06 -7.81 16.46
C VAL A 238 -6.44 -7.29 16.84
N SER A 239 -7.45 -7.89 16.22
CA SER A 239 -8.74 -8.02 16.88
C SER A 239 -8.46 -8.48 18.31
N LYS A 240 -9.00 -7.77 19.31
CA LYS A 240 -8.75 -8.01 20.75
C LYS A 240 -8.91 -9.48 21.20
N GLY A 241 -9.42 -10.36 20.35
CA GLY A 241 -9.56 -11.80 20.58
C GLY A 241 -8.29 -12.65 20.39
N GLY A 242 -7.20 -12.12 19.83
CA GLY A 242 -5.92 -12.84 19.69
C GLY A 242 -5.84 -13.86 18.55
N TYR A 243 -4.66 -14.50 18.40
CA TYR A 243 -4.41 -15.55 17.40
C TYR A 243 -4.90 -16.91 17.87
N ILE A 244 -5.35 -17.73 16.93
CA ILE A 244 -5.71 -19.12 17.16
C ILE A 244 -4.54 -19.99 16.70
N GLU A 245 -4.01 -20.83 17.59
CA GLU A 245 -3.08 -21.88 17.19
C GLU A 245 -3.80 -22.89 16.29
N THR A 246 -3.42 -22.91 15.02
CA THR A 246 -3.96 -23.84 14.03
C THR A 246 -3.18 -25.15 14.08
N LYS A 247 -3.88 -26.28 13.99
CA LYS A 247 -3.24 -27.61 13.90
C LYS A 247 -2.48 -27.82 12.59
N LYS A 248 -2.82 -27.05 11.55
CA LYS A 248 -2.22 -27.10 10.22
C LYS A 248 -1.36 -25.88 10.00
N ASN A 249 -0.13 -26.09 9.57
CA ASN A 249 0.82 -25.01 9.28
C ASN A 249 0.42 -24.14 8.07
N SER A 250 -0.55 -24.57 7.26
CA SER A 250 -1.07 -23.86 6.08
C SER A 250 -2.13 -22.80 6.39
N LEU A 251 -2.56 -22.68 7.65
CA LEU A 251 -3.63 -21.77 8.07
C LEU A 251 -3.14 -20.77 9.11
N HIS A 252 -3.61 -19.53 8.96
CA HIS A 252 -3.59 -18.53 10.02
C HIS A 252 -4.99 -18.38 10.60
N GLY A 253 -5.10 -18.38 11.94
CA GLY A 253 -6.36 -18.15 12.63
C GLY A 253 -6.30 -16.90 13.49
N SER A 254 -7.35 -16.09 13.45
CA SER A 254 -7.53 -14.92 14.32
C SER A 254 -8.96 -14.90 14.87
N ASN A 255 -9.15 -14.30 16.04
CA ASN A 255 -10.47 -14.11 16.64
C ASN A 255 -10.96 -12.69 16.37
N LEU A 256 -11.95 -12.52 15.50
CA LEU A 256 -12.58 -11.24 15.18
C LEU A 256 -13.73 -10.90 16.14
N HIS A 257 -14.14 -9.64 16.16
CA HIS A 257 -15.33 -9.18 16.89
C HIS A 257 -16.56 -9.16 16.00
N CYS A 258 -17.72 -9.54 16.52
CA CYS A 258 -18.97 -9.48 15.76
C CYS A 258 -19.62 -8.09 15.87
N TYR A 259 -19.94 -7.42 14.76
CA TYR A 259 -20.65 -6.13 14.79
C TYR A 259 -22.06 -6.20 15.42
N ILE A 260 -22.73 -7.35 15.33
CA ILE A 260 -24.14 -7.49 15.73
C ILE A 260 -24.30 -7.73 17.22
N CYS A 261 -23.46 -8.59 17.81
CA CYS A 261 -23.59 -9.01 19.21
C CYS A 261 -22.33 -8.74 20.05
N ASP A 262 -21.38 -7.99 19.48
CA ASP A 262 -20.11 -7.61 20.10
C ASP A 262 -19.33 -8.80 20.69
N ASN A 263 -19.48 -9.99 20.10
CA ASN A 263 -18.78 -11.18 20.55
C ASN A 263 -17.30 -11.10 20.14
N PRO A 264 -16.34 -11.12 21.08
CA PRO A 264 -14.91 -10.95 20.77
C PRO A 264 -14.22 -12.22 20.25
N LYS A 265 -14.94 -13.34 20.19
CA LYS A 265 -14.39 -14.68 19.90
C LYS A 265 -15.03 -15.28 18.65
N VAL A 266 -14.97 -14.59 17.51
CA VAL A 266 -15.37 -15.16 16.22
C VAL A 266 -14.14 -15.72 15.53
N PRO A 267 -14.00 -17.05 15.38
CA PRO A 267 -12.84 -17.63 14.71
C PRO A 267 -12.90 -17.34 13.22
N PHE A 268 -11.84 -16.73 12.69
CA PHE A 268 -11.65 -16.46 11.27
C PHE A 268 -10.34 -17.11 10.83
N TYR A 269 -10.38 -17.88 9.75
CA TYR A 269 -9.22 -18.60 9.23
C TYR A 269 -8.85 -18.04 7.86
N VAL A 270 -7.57 -17.85 7.61
CA VAL A 270 -7.02 -17.42 6.32
C VAL A 270 -5.99 -18.44 5.86
N LEU A 271 -6.11 -18.85 4.60
CA LEU A 271 -5.13 -19.71 3.97
C LEU A 271 -3.84 -18.92 3.65
N GLN A 272 -2.67 -19.48 3.95
CA GLN A 272 -1.41 -18.89 3.54
C GLN A 272 -1.30 -18.77 2.01
N SER A 273 -0.77 -17.64 1.54
CA SER A 273 -0.49 -17.38 0.13
C SER A 273 0.32 -18.51 -0.50
N LYS A 274 -0.13 -19.00 -1.66
CA LYS A 274 0.53 -20.07 -2.44
C LYS A 274 0.69 -21.42 -1.71
N SER A 275 -0.04 -21.65 -0.61
CA SER A 275 0.08 -22.90 0.17
C SER A 275 -0.64 -24.10 -0.46
N MET A 276 -1.63 -23.87 -1.31
CA MET A 276 -2.43 -24.92 -1.96
C MET A 276 -2.40 -24.79 -3.47
N LYS A 277 -2.39 -25.94 -4.16
CA LYS A 277 -2.64 -26.01 -5.61
C LYS A 277 -4.15 -25.98 -5.84
N THR A 278 -4.59 -24.96 -6.58
CA THR A 278 -5.99 -24.74 -6.87
C THR A 278 -6.31 -25.09 -8.32
N LYS A 279 -7.54 -25.55 -8.55
CA LYS A 279 -8.13 -25.75 -9.87
C LYS A 279 -9.52 -25.12 -9.88
N SER A 280 -9.77 -24.19 -10.78
CA SER A 280 -11.10 -23.61 -10.92
C SER A 280 -12.01 -24.56 -11.69
N ASN A 281 -13.27 -24.67 -11.25
CA ASN A 281 -14.30 -25.35 -12.04
C ASN A 281 -14.79 -24.44 -13.19
N ILE A 282 -15.71 -24.95 -14.00
CA ILE A 282 -16.31 -24.20 -15.14
C ILE A 282 -17.07 -22.93 -14.72
N PHE A 283 -17.38 -22.78 -13.43
CA PHE A 283 -18.06 -21.61 -12.87
C PHE A 283 -17.09 -20.64 -12.18
N GLY A 284 -15.77 -20.84 -12.33
CA GLY A 284 -14.75 -20.00 -11.70
C GLY A 284 -14.54 -20.26 -10.21
N ILE A 285 -15.24 -21.23 -9.61
CA ILE A 285 -15.09 -21.56 -8.19
C ILE A 285 -13.81 -22.38 -7.99
N THR A 286 -12.96 -21.87 -7.11
CA THR A 286 -11.66 -22.45 -6.79
C THR A 286 -11.82 -23.72 -5.95
N SER A 287 -11.32 -24.85 -6.46
CA SER A 287 -11.21 -26.11 -5.70
C SER A 287 -9.76 -26.38 -5.30
N TYR A 288 -9.55 -26.83 -4.07
CA TYR A 288 -8.22 -27.11 -3.50
C TYR A 288 -7.87 -28.58 -3.74
N VAL A 289 -6.86 -28.85 -4.57
CA VAL A 289 -6.55 -30.22 -5.06
C VAL A 289 -5.44 -30.88 -4.23
N SER A 290 -4.37 -30.16 -3.94
CA SER A 290 -3.25 -30.68 -3.14
C SER A 290 -2.51 -29.55 -2.44
N SER A 291 -1.67 -29.87 -1.45
CA SER A 291 -0.73 -28.90 -0.90
C SER A 291 0.35 -28.52 -1.93
N ALA A 292 0.87 -27.30 -1.78
CA ALA A 292 2.04 -26.82 -2.48
C ALA A 292 3.23 -26.83 -1.51
N GLY A 293 4.25 -27.63 -1.81
CA GLY A 293 5.45 -27.76 -0.97
C GLY A 293 5.25 -28.72 0.22
N GLU A 294 5.85 -28.36 1.37
CA GLU A 294 5.86 -29.14 2.63
C GLU A 294 4.69 -28.79 3.58
N LEU A 295 3.70 -28.02 3.11
CA LEU A 295 2.58 -27.57 3.93
C LEU A 295 1.44 -28.60 3.99
N ASP A 296 0.71 -28.62 5.11
CA ASP A 296 -0.40 -29.54 5.34
C ASP A 296 -1.58 -29.22 4.45
N PHE A 297 -2.12 -30.23 3.77
CA PHE A 297 -3.29 -30.06 2.90
C PHE A 297 -4.51 -29.54 3.69
N CYS A 298 -5.12 -28.47 3.20
CA CYS A 298 -6.37 -27.94 3.73
C CYS A 298 -7.38 -27.67 2.62
N ASN A 299 -8.54 -28.31 2.69
CA ASN A 299 -9.68 -27.94 1.89
C ASN A 299 -10.34 -26.71 2.51
N TYR A 300 -9.90 -25.53 2.07
CA TYR A 300 -10.32 -24.26 2.66
C TYR A 300 -11.80 -23.95 2.40
N SER A 301 -12.42 -24.51 1.36
CA SER A 301 -13.87 -24.37 1.11
C SER A 301 -14.76 -24.86 2.26
N LEU A 302 -14.23 -25.68 3.19
CA LEU A 302 -14.97 -26.14 4.36
C LEU A 302 -14.90 -25.16 5.55
N ILE A 303 -13.98 -24.21 5.53
CA ILE A 303 -13.66 -23.31 6.65
C ILE A 303 -13.64 -21.82 6.24
N ASP A 304 -13.96 -21.53 4.98
CA ASP A 304 -13.98 -20.19 4.38
C ASP A 304 -15.05 -19.28 4.99
N VAL A 305 -16.09 -19.87 5.60
CA VAL A 305 -17.17 -19.11 6.24
C VAL A 305 -16.88 -18.98 7.74
N ALA A 306 -16.65 -17.77 8.20
CA ALA A 306 -16.58 -17.46 9.62
C ALA A 306 -17.99 -17.29 10.18
N SER A 307 -18.26 -17.92 11.32
CA SER A 307 -19.59 -17.93 11.94
C SER A 307 -19.51 -17.49 13.40
N CYS A 308 -20.35 -16.53 13.79
CA CYS A 308 -20.45 -16.09 15.17
C CYS A 308 -21.26 -17.10 16.00
N SER A 309 -20.65 -17.63 17.06
CA SER A 309 -21.29 -18.61 17.94
C SER A 309 -22.48 -18.08 18.76
N LYS A 310 -22.61 -16.76 18.92
CA LYS A 310 -23.71 -16.14 19.68
C LYS A 310 -24.93 -15.80 18.82
N CYS A 311 -24.73 -15.07 17.73
CA CYS A 311 -25.84 -14.58 16.89
C CYS A 311 -26.03 -15.36 15.57
N GLY A 312 -25.18 -16.35 15.30
CA GLY A 312 -25.25 -17.16 14.06
C GLY A 312 -24.86 -16.40 12.78
N PHE A 313 -24.45 -15.13 12.89
CA PHE A 313 -24.01 -14.35 11.74
C PHE A 313 -22.80 -14.98 11.09
N SER A 314 -22.88 -15.18 9.77
CA SER A 314 -21.89 -15.94 9.02
C SER A 314 -21.52 -15.18 7.75
N SER A 315 -20.22 -14.96 7.54
CA SER A 315 -19.71 -14.32 6.32
C SER A 315 -18.33 -14.88 5.96
N ASN A 316 -18.02 -14.83 4.67
CA ASN A 316 -16.69 -15.11 4.10
C ASN A 316 -15.82 -13.85 4.01
N HIS A 317 -16.40 -12.66 4.15
CA HIS A 317 -15.66 -11.40 4.09
C HIS A 317 -15.18 -11.00 5.48
N LYS A 318 -13.91 -10.62 5.58
CA LYS A 318 -13.31 -10.17 6.84
C LYS A 318 -13.92 -8.84 7.31
N ASP A 319 -14.25 -7.96 6.38
CA ASP A 319 -14.78 -6.60 6.63
C ASP A 319 -16.18 -6.61 7.28
N ASP A 320 -16.89 -7.74 7.17
CA ASP A 320 -18.18 -7.96 7.84
C ASP A 320 -18.01 -8.25 9.35
N PHE A 321 -16.77 -8.31 9.84
CA PHE A 321 -16.42 -8.46 11.24
C PHE A 321 -15.50 -7.32 11.69
N LYS A 322 -15.62 -6.97 12.96
CA LYS A 322 -14.89 -5.87 13.57
C LYS A 322 -13.46 -6.30 13.89
N CYS A 323 -12.48 -5.63 13.27
CA CYS A 323 -11.07 -5.86 13.50
C CYS A 323 -10.51 -4.86 14.53
N LEU A 324 -10.89 -3.59 14.41
CA LEU A 324 -10.51 -2.48 15.29
C LEU A 324 -11.73 -1.83 15.95
N GLU A 325 -11.52 -1.09 17.04
CA GLU A 325 -12.60 -0.31 17.68
C GLU A 325 -13.17 0.79 16.79
N THR A 326 -12.37 1.27 15.85
CA THR A 326 -12.67 2.36 14.91
C THR A 326 -13.30 1.89 13.60
N ASP A 327 -13.42 0.58 13.38
CA ASP A 327 -13.96 0.06 12.12
C ASP A 327 -15.48 0.23 12.09
N ASN A 328 -15.96 0.71 10.94
CA ASN A 328 -17.37 0.81 10.63
C ASN A 328 -17.73 -0.24 9.57
N PRO A 329 -18.82 -1.00 9.76
CA PRO A 329 -19.26 -1.96 8.77
C PRO A 329 -19.82 -1.28 7.53
N HIS A 330 -19.83 -2.01 6.42
CA HIS A 330 -20.43 -1.57 5.16
C HIS A 330 -21.97 -1.51 5.20
N PHE A 331 -22.60 -2.01 6.27
CA PHE A 331 -24.05 -2.08 6.43
C PHE A 331 -24.51 -1.34 7.69
N ASP A 332 -25.76 -0.89 7.68
CA ASP A 332 -26.41 -0.25 8.82
C ASP A 332 -26.62 -1.27 9.95
N ILE A 333 -25.84 -1.15 11.03
CA ILE A 333 -25.82 -2.08 12.15
C ILE A 333 -27.17 -2.13 12.85
N GLU A 334 -27.79 -0.97 13.08
CA GLU A 334 -29.01 -0.88 13.90
C GLU A 334 -30.16 -1.58 13.17
N LYS A 335 -30.40 -1.19 11.92
CA LYS A 335 -31.44 -1.80 11.09
C LYS A 335 -31.21 -3.29 10.83
N PHE A 336 -29.96 -3.68 10.57
CA PHE A 336 -29.62 -5.07 10.31
C PHE A 336 -29.76 -5.93 11.58
N SER A 337 -29.35 -5.43 12.74
CA SER A 337 -29.40 -6.17 14.00
C SER A 337 -30.83 -6.49 14.44
N GLU A 338 -31.78 -5.56 14.23
CA GLU A 338 -33.20 -5.76 14.51
C GLU A 338 -33.79 -6.83 13.59
N GLU A 339 -33.66 -6.67 12.26
CA GLU A 339 -34.18 -7.63 11.28
C GLU A 339 -33.54 -9.02 11.43
N TRP A 340 -32.25 -9.08 11.75
CA TRP A 340 -31.52 -10.33 11.94
C TRP A 340 -31.99 -11.07 13.18
N SER A 341 -32.16 -10.36 14.29
CA SER A 341 -32.61 -10.93 15.57
C SER A 341 -34.01 -11.54 15.44
N GLU A 342 -34.91 -10.88 14.72
CA GLU A 342 -36.26 -11.40 14.46
C GLU A 342 -36.24 -12.68 13.60
N LYS A 343 -35.43 -12.70 12.54
CA LYS A 343 -35.37 -13.83 11.59
C LYS A 343 -34.61 -15.03 12.12
N ILE A 344 -33.57 -14.82 12.94
CA ILE A 344 -32.68 -15.91 13.39
C ILE A 344 -33.15 -16.58 14.69
N ALA A 345 -33.92 -15.88 15.54
CA ALA A 345 -34.46 -16.43 16.79
C ALA A 345 -35.12 -17.82 16.65
N PRO A 346 -35.99 -18.10 15.65
CA PRO A 346 -36.57 -19.44 15.48
C PRO A 346 -35.56 -20.50 15.01
N LEU A 347 -34.52 -20.10 14.27
CA LEU A 347 -33.49 -21.00 13.75
C LEU A 347 -32.47 -21.38 14.82
N LEU A 348 -32.08 -20.44 15.69
CA LEU A 348 -31.20 -20.71 16.83
C LEU A 348 -31.86 -21.65 17.83
N LYS A 349 -33.17 -21.50 18.10
CA LYS A 349 -33.92 -22.45 18.95
C LYS A 349 -33.88 -23.86 18.38
N LYS A 350 -34.18 -24.03 17.08
CA LYS A 350 -34.09 -25.34 16.42
C LYS A 350 -32.68 -25.93 16.46
N ALA A 351 -31.64 -25.12 16.31
CA ALA A 351 -30.25 -25.58 16.38
C ALA A 351 -29.85 -26.02 17.80
N GLN A 352 -30.37 -25.35 18.84
CA GLN A 352 -30.18 -25.74 20.24
C GLN A 352 -30.96 -27.01 20.61
N ASP A 353 -32.14 -27.22 20.02
CA ASP A 353 -32.97 -28.41 20.25
C ASP A 353 -32.47 -29.65 19.48
N SER A 354 -31.59 -29.47 18.49
CA SER A 354 -31.08 -30.55 17.60
C SER A 354 -29.64 -30.99 17.91
N GLY A 355 -28.98 -30.35 18.87
CA GLY A 355 -27.65 -30.75 19.39
C GLY A 355 -27.79 -31.52 20.68
#